data_AF-A0A2N6FNX6-F1
#
_entry.id   AF-A0A2N6FNX6-F1
#
_cell.length_a   1.000
_cell.length_b   1.000
_cell.length_c   1.000
_cell.angle_alpha   90.00
_cell.angle_beta   90.00
_cell.angle_gamma   90.00
#
_symmetry.space_group_name_H-M   'P 1'
#
loop_
_entity.id
_entity.type
_entity.pdbx_description
1 polymer ?
#
loop_
_entity_poly.entity_id
_entity_poly.type
_entity_poly.pdbx_seq_one_letter_code
_entity_poly.pdbx_strand_id
1 'polypeptide(L)'
;MNKPINLFTVTFVAIITVYLYVLGENKTLEILKEDYLYVLWLIPVSFAFLYFKFKLKDYEIINFNRNSEVSLKSTILFFLLFQVYDYYSEGGFIGMISQWFIYWIMGIIALLLMETINYYKNYRLLQKVK
;
A
#
# COMPACT_ATOMS: atom_id res chain seq x y z
N MET A 1 3.78 -9.39 17.52
CA MET A 1 4.38 -8.87 16.26
C MET A 1 3.34 -8.70 15.14
N ASN A 2 2.06 -8.46 15.43
CA ASN A 2 0.98 -8.59 14.41
C ASN A 2 0.32 -7.26 14.00
N LYS A 3 1.00 -6.12 14.16
CA LYS A 3 0.47 -4.85 13.63
C LYS A 3 0.76 -4.77 12.13
N PRO A 4 -0.20 -4.40 11.26
CA PRO A 4 0.02 -4.29 9.82
C PRO A 4 1.21 -3.41 9.42
N ILE A 5 1.52 -2.38 10.23
CA ILE A 5 2.70 -1.52 10.06
C ILE A 5 4.00 -2.34 10.09
N ASN A 6 4.10 -3.33 10.99
CA ASN A 6 5.28 -4.19 11.06
C ASN A 6 5.42 -5.07 9.81
N LEU A 7 4.30 -5.43 9.17
CA LEU A 7 4.31 -6.22 7.94
C LEU A 7 4.85 -5.40 6.77
N PHE A 8 4.38 -4.16 6.57
CA PHE A 8 4.87 -3.28 5.51
C PHE A 8 6.36 -2.96 5.65
N THR A 9 6.83 -2.72 6.88
CA THR A 9 8.26 -2.50 7.13
C THR A 9 9.08 -3.75 6.80
N VAL A 10 8.64 -4.94 7.22
CA VAL A 10 9.36 -6.20 6.95
C VAL A 10 9.38 -6.50 5.44
N THR A 11 8.26 -6.32 4.74
CA THR A 11 8.20 -6.55 3.29
C THR A 11 9.06 -5.56 2.51
N PHE A 12 9.13 -4.29 2.95
CA PHE A 12 10.04 -3.30 2.37
C PHE A 12 11.50 -3.73 2.48
N VAL A 13 11.94 -4.09 3.70
CA VAL A 13 13.32 -4.54 3.93
C VAL A 13 13.63 -5.79 3.10
N ALA A 14 12.68 -6.72 2.98
CA ALA A 14 12.84 -7.91 2.15
C ALA A 14 13.00 -7.57 0.66
N ILE A 15 12.15 -6.67 0.11
CA ILE A 15 12.25 -6.22 -1.29
C ILE A 15 13.60 -5.56 -1.55
N ILE A 16 14.02 -4.61 -0.72
CA ILE A 16 15.31 -3.92 -0.87
C ILE A 16 16.47 -4.90 -0.78
N THR A 17 16.41 -5.87 0.13
CA THR A 17 17.45 -6.89 0.27
C THR A 17 17.56 -7.75 -0.99
N VAL A 18 16.42 -8.18 -1.55
CA VAL A 18 16.39 -8.94 -2.82
C VAL A 18 16.92 -8.09 -3.97
N TYR A 19 16.53 -6.82 -4.06
CA TYR A 19 16.99 -5.94 -5.13
C TYR A 19 18.50 -5.75 -5.07
N LEU A 20 19.07 -5.46 -3.89
CA LEU A 20 20.50 -5.30 -3.73
C LEU A 20 21.27 -6.59 -4.07
N TYR A 21 20.74 -7.75 -3.71
CA TYR A 21 21.41 -9.03 -3.95
C TYR A 21 21.27 -9.53 -5.40
N VAL A 22 20.11 -9.38 -6.02
CA VAL A 22 19.79 -9.92 -7.35
C VAL A 22 20.06 -8.93 -8.47
N LEU A 23 19.71 -7.65 -8.27
CA LEU A 23 19.78 -6.59 -9.29
C LEU A 23 21.02 -5.70 -9.13
N GLY A 24 21.61 -5.68 -7.93
CA GLY A 24 22.73 -4.81 -7.59
C GLY A 24 22.29 -3.38 -7.28
N GLU A 25 23.23 -2.60 -6.75
CA GLU A 25 22.98 -1.24 -6.24
C GLU A 25 22.46 -0.27 -7.32
N ASN A 26 23.12 -0.24 -8.49
CA ASN A 26 22.79 0.70 -9.56
C ASN A 26 21.34 0.56 -10.03
N LYS A 27 20.91 -0.68 -10.31
CA LYS A 27 19.54 -0.94 -10.79
C LYS A 27 18.51 -0.73 -9.67
N THR A 28 18.87 -1.04 -8.42
CA THR A 28 18.02 -0.74 -7.26
C THR A 28 17.73 0.76 -7.16
N LEU A 29 18.76 1.59 -7.26
CA LEU A 29 18.60 3.05 -7.21
C LEU A 29 17.81 3.60 -8.40
N GLU A 30 17.97 3.01 -9.59
CA GLU A 30 17.20 3.34 -10.78
C GLU A 30 15.70 3.10 -10.55
N ILE A 31 15.32 1.90 -10.09
CA ILE A 31 13.92 1.54 -9.81
C ILE A 31 13.31 2.49 -8.77
N LEU A 32 14.02 2.75 -7.66
CA LEU A 32 13.54 3.66 -6.61
C LEU A 32 13.37 5.10 -7.13
N LYS A 33 14.21 5.52 -8.09
CA LYS A 33 14.12 6.84 -8.72
C LYS A 33 13.02 6.91 -9.75
N GLU A 34 12.71 5.85 -10.48
CA GLU A 34 11.63 5.83 -11.47
C GLU A 34 10.26 5.88 -10.77
N ASP A 35 10.12 5.16 -9.66
CA ASP A 35 8.87 5.08 -8.91
C ASP A 35 8.64 6.23 -7.92
N TYR A 36 9.52 7.24 -7.89
CA TYR A 36 9.47 8.33 -6.91
C TYR A 36 8.16 9.13 -6.95
N LEU A 37 7.52 9.26 -8.13
CA LEU A 37 6.23 9.95 -8.26
C LEU A 37 5.11 9.24 -7.50
N TYR A 38 5.15 7.90 -7.44
CA TYR A 38 4.18 7.12 -6.65
C TYR A 38 4.42 7.30 -5.16
N VAL A 39 5.69 7.43 -4.74
CA VAL A 39 6.02 7.79 -3.34
C VAL A 39 5.49 9.18 -3.01
N LEU A 40 5.59 10.15 -3.92
CA LEU A 40 5.03 11.50 -3.72
C LEU A 40 3.50 11.48 -3.55
N TRP A 41 2.79 10.57 -4.22
CA TRP A 41 1.33 10.41 -4.05
C TRP A 41 0.92 10.02 -2.62
N LEU A 42 1.82 9.44 -1.82
CA LEU A 42 1.54 9.17 -0.41
C LEU A 42 1.30 10.45 0.39
N ILE A 43 1.88 11.58 -0.02
CA ILE A 43 1.76 12.86 0.67
C ILE A 43 0.30 13.36 0.68
N PRO A 44 -0.36 13.61 -0.46
CA PRO A 44 -1.75 14.09 -0.47
C PRO A 44 -2.73 13.11 0.17
N VAL A 45 -2.54 11.79 -0.05
CA VAL A 45 -3.40 10.77 0.57
C VAL A 45 -3.26 10.76 2.09
N SER A 46 -2.02 10.89 2.60
CA SER A 46 -1.76 11.00 4.04
C SER A 46 -2.34 12.28 4.63
N PHE A 47 -2.27 13.42 3.92
CA PHE A 47 -2.90 14.66 4.36
C PHE A 47 -4.43 14.52 4.45
N ALA A 48 -5.08 13.90 3.46
CA ALA A 48 -6.51 13.63 3.49
C ALA A 48 -6.90 12.74 4.68
N PHE A 49 -6.13 11.68 4.92
CA PHE A 49 -6.31 10.81 6.09
C PHE A 49 -6.21 11.60 7.40
N LEU A 50 -5.13 12.35 7.57
CA LEU A 50 -4.89 13.15 8.78
C LEU A 50 -5.99 14.19 8.99
N TYR A 51 -6.44 14.87 7.93
CA TYR A 51 -7.53 15.84 8.00
C TYR A 51 -8.79 15.25 8.67
N PHE A 52 -9.30 14.11 8.15
CA PHE A 52 -10.49 13.49 8.73
C PHE A 52 -10.22 12.91 10.13
N LYS A 53 -9.04 12.34 10.35
CA LYS A 53 -8.65 11.80 11.65
C LYS A 53 -8.63 12.88 12.73
N PHE A 54 -8.06 14.05 12.45
CA PHE A 54 -8.07 15.18 13.38
C PHE A 54 -9.47 15.69 13.66
N LYS A 55 -10.32 15.79 12.63
CA LYS A 55 -11.69 16.28 12.79
C LYS A 55 -12.59 15.37 13.64
N LEU A 56 -12.23 14.09 13.71
CA LEU A 56 -12.98 13.04 14.40
C LEU A 56 -12.33 12.57 15.70
N LYS A 57 -11.27 13.25 16.17
CA LYS A 57 -10.46 12.82 17.32
C LYS A 57 -11.27 12.59 18.61
N ASP A 58 -12.30 13.39 18.85
CA ASP A 58 -13.12 13.35 20.06
C ASP A 58 -14.42 12.53 19.89
N TYR A 59 -14.57 11.82 18.77
CA TYR A 59 -15.76 11.04 18.45
C TYR A 59 -15.44 9.54 18.41
N GLU A 60 -16.41 8.71 18.78
CA GLU A 60 -16.31 7.26 18.57
C GLU A 60 -16.34 6.93 17.07
N ILE A 61 -15.37 6.14 16.62
CA ILE A 61 -15.22 5.76 15.21
C ILE A 61 -15.87 4.39 14.98
N ILE A 62 -16.91 4.34 14.16
CA ILE A 62 -17.50 3.09 13.69
C ILE A 62 -16.65 2.56 12.54
N ASN A 63 -16.21 1.30 12.63
CA ASN A 63 -15.51 0.65 11.53
C ASN A 63 -16.51 0.12 10.49
N PHE A 64 -16.69 0.86 9.39
CA PHE A 64 -17.53 0.48 8.26
C PHE A 64 -16.93 -0.62 7.38
N ASN A 65 -15.69 -1.00 7.65
CA ASN A 65 -14.92 -1.92 6.84
C ASN A 65 -14.83 -3.34 7.43
N ARG A 66 -15.69 -3.67 8.39
CA ARG A 66 -15.71 -4.96 9.12
C ARG A 66 -15.81 -6.21 8.23
N ASN A 67 -16.31 -6.09 7.00
CA ASN A 67 -16.47 -7.23 6.07
C ASN A 67 -15.43 -7.26 4.95
N SER A 68 -14.45 -6.35 4.92
CA SER A 68 -13.41 -6.34 3.88
C SER A 68 -12.21 -7.21 4.25
N GLU A 69 -12.41 -8.33 4.97
CA GLU A 69 -11.32 -9.26 5.27
C GLU A 69 -10.81 -9.84 3.96
N VAL A 70 -9.78 -9.19 3.40
CA VAL A 70 -9.08 -9.68 2.22
C VAL A 70 -8.47 -11.01 2.63
N SER A 71 -9.04 -12.10 2.10
CA SER A 71 -8.57 -13.43 2.47
C SER A 71 -7.13 -13.62 1.99
N LEU A 72 -6.28 -14.21 2.82
CA LEU A 72 -4.90 -14.54 2.45
C LEU A 72 -4.86 -15.39 1.18
N LYS A 73 -5.86 -16.26 0.98
CA LYS A 73 -6.03 -17.05 -0.25
C LYS A 73 -6.23 -16.18 -1.49
N SER A 74 -7.12 -15.19 -1.44
CA SER A 74 -7.34 -14.27 -2.56
C SER A 74 -6.12 -13.37 -2.82
N THR A 75 -5.41 -12.94 -1.77
CA THR A 75 -4.18 -12.15 -1.92
C THR A 75 -3.07 -12.95 -2.60
N ILE A 76 -2.85 -14.20 -2.19
CA ILE A 76 -1.86 -15.08 -2.82
C ILE A 76 -2.23 -15.33 -4.28
N LEU A 77 -3.50 -15.64 -4.57
CA LEU A 77 -3.95 -15.88 -5.94
C LEU A 77 -3.74 -14.65 -6.82
N PHE A 78 -4.13 -13.47 -6.33
CA PHE A 78 -3.90 -12.21 -7.03
C PHE A 78 -2.40 -12.00 -7.28
N PHE A 79 -1.56 -12.15 -6.26
CA PHE A 79 -0.12 -11.98 -6.39
C PHE A 79 0.48 -12.93 -7.44
N LEU A 80 0.13 -14.22 -7.40
CA LEU A 80 0.64 -15.21 -8.37
C LEU A 80 0.24 -14.88 -9.81
N LEU A 81 -1.00 -14.43 -10.04
CA LEU A 81 -1.46 -14.04 -11.37
C LEU A 81 -0.65 -12.84 -11.91
N PHE A 82 -0.39 -11.85 -11.06
CA PHE A 82 0.41 -10.69 -11.45
C PHE A 82 1.88 -11.07 -11.69
N GLN A 83 2.47 -11.95 -10.88
CA GLN A 83 3.85 -12.44 -11.14
C GLN A 83 3.97 -13.12 -12.50
N VAL A 84 2.99 -13.94 -12.88
CA VAL A 84 2.97 -14.57 -14.21
C VAL A 84 2.86 -13.52 -15.31
N TYR A 85 1.95 -12.57 -15.16
CA TYR A 85 1.78 -11.50 -16.14
C TYR A 85 3.07 -10.68 -16.33
N ASP A 86 3.65 -10.21 -15.22
CA ASP A 86 4.84 -9.36 -15.24
C ASP A 86 6.05 -10.09 -15.82
N TYR A 87 6.18 -11.39 -15.57
CA TYR A 87 7.24 -12.18 -16.18
C TYR A 87 7.20 -12.11 -17.71
N TYR A 88 6.00 -12.13 -18.31
CA TYR A 88 5.85 -12.04 -19.75
C TYR A 88 5.91 -10.60 -20.28
N SER A 89 5.39 -9.61 -19.55
CA SER A 89 5.32 -8.22 -20.02
C SER A 89 6.60 -7.42 -19.77
N GLU A 90 7.32 -7.68 -18.68
CA GLU A 90 8.43 -6.85 -18.20
C GLU A 90 9.81 -7.41 -18.56
N GLY A 91 9.89 -8.39 -19.47
CA GLY A 91 11.18 -8.94 -19.90
C GLY A 91 11.75 -9.99 -18.94
N GLY A 92 10.89 -10.84 -18.40
CA GLY A 92 11.29 -12.01 -17.60
C GLY A 92 11.47 -11.72 -16.13
N PHE A 93 12.33 -12.51 -15.48
CA PHE A 93 12.48 -12.53 -14.03
C PHE A 93 12.92 -11.18 -13.43
N ILE A 94 13.86 -10.49 -14.08
CA ILE A 94 14.39 -9.20 -13.61
C ILE A 94 13.29 -8.13 -13.65
N GLY A 95 12.54 -8.05 -14.76
CA GLY A 95 11.42 -7.12 -14.88
C GLY A 95 10.33 -7.40 -13.87
N MET A 96 9.92 -8.66 -13.75
CA MET A 96 8.92 -9.11 -12.77
C MET A 96 9.29 -8.70 -11.33
N ILE A 97 10.55 -8.91 -10.92
CA ILE A 97 11.01 -8.48 -9.59
C ILE A 97 11.00 -6.96 -9.47
N SER A 98 11.37 -6.23 -10.52
CA SER A 98 11.45 -4.76 -10.49
C SER A 98 10.10 -4.11 -10.16
N GLN A 99 8.97 -4.78 -10.49
CA GLN A 99 7.61 -4.31 -10.18
C GLN A 99 7.20 -4.46 -8.70
N TRP A 100 7.96 -5.16 -7.86
CA TRP A 100 7.55 -5.40 -6.48
C TRP A 100 7.46 -4.12 -5.64
N PHE A 101 8.34 -3.15 -5.90
CA PHE A 101 8.37 -1.90 -5.18
C PHE A 101 7.12 -1.05 -5.45
N ILE A 102 6.70 -0.91 -6.71
CA ILE A 102 5.47 -0.19 -7.05
C ILE A 102 4.24 -0.88 -6.45
N TYR A 103 4.16 -2.22 -6.46
CA TYR A 103 3.07 -2.93 -5.79
C TYR A 103 3.06 -2.71 -4.29
N TRP A 104 4.23 -2.62 -3.66
CA TRP A 104 4.34 -2.29 -2.25
C TRP A 104 3.81 -0.87 -1.96
N ILE A 105 4.16 0.13 -2.78
CA ILE A 105 3.62 1.50 -2.67
C ILE A 105 2.10 1.50 -2.85
N MET A 106 1.59 0.82 -3.88
CA MET A 106 0.15 0.71 -4.14
C MET A 106 -0.60 0.06 -2.98
N GLY A 107 0.01 -0.93 -2.31
CA GLY A 107 -0.53 -1.52 -1.09
C GLY A 107 -0.68 -0.51 0.05
N ILE A 108 0.30 0.39 0.23
CA ILE A 108 0.21 1.46 1.23
C ILE A 108 -0.88 2.47 0.86
N ILE A 109 -0.94 2.89 -0.41
CA ILE A 109 -1.96 3.82 -0.91
C ILE A 109 -3.35 3.23 -0.65
N ALA A 110 -3.58 1.96 -1.01
CA ALA A 110 -4.85 1.28 -0.81
C ALA A 110 -5.25 1.24 0.67
N LEU A 111 -4.31 0.95 1.57
CA LEU A 111 -4.56 0.95 3.01
C LEU A 111 -4.93 2.35 3.52
N LEU A 112 -4.17 3.38 3.14
CA LEU A 112 -4.45 4.76 3.53
C LEU A 112 -5.80 5.24 3.00
N LEU A 113 -6.15 4.91 1.75
CA LEU A 113 -7.44 5.26 1.16
C LEU A 113 -8.59 4.55 1.89
N MET A 114 -8.44 3.27 2.18
CA MET A 114 -9.44 2.48 2.91
C MET A 114 -9.74 3.08 4.28
N GLU A 115 -8.70 3.43 5.04
CA GLU A 115 -8.82 4.15 6.31
C GLU A 115 -9.45 5.53 6.13
N THR A 116 -8.97 6.31 5.15
CA THR A 116 -9.52 7.64 4.84
C THR A 116 -11.02 7.58 4.54
N ILE A 117 -11.47 6.61 3.74
CA ILE A 117 -12.88 6.39 3.41
C ILE A 117 -13.67 6.03 4.67
N ASN A 118 -13.12 5.20 5.56
CA ASN A 118 -13.76 4.86 6.83
C ASN A 118 -13.96 6.10 7.71
N TYR A 119 -12.93 6.95 7.86
CA TYR A 119 -13.07 8.22 8.58
C TYR A 119 -14.04 9.19 7.87
N TYR A 120 -14.00 9.29 6.54
CA TYR A 120 -14.94 10.11 5.78
C TYR A 120 -16.41 9.71 6.01
N LYS A 121 -16.71 8.40 6.05
CA LYS A 121 -18.06 7.90 6.36
C LYS A 121 -18.52 8.31 7.76
N ASN A 122 -17.65 8.19 8.76
CA ASN A 122 -17.93 8.67 10.12
C ASN A 122 -18.21 10.18 10.14
N TYR A 123 -17.39 10.97 9.42
CA TYR A 123 -17.57 12.40 9.31
C TYR A 123 -18.91 12.79 8.68
N ARG A 124 -19.33 12.08 7.62
CA ARG A 124 -20.62 12.27 6.97
C ARG A 124 -21.80 11.94 7.88
N LEU A 125 -21.66 10.96 8.77
CA LEU A 125 -22.70 10.66 9.76
C LEU A 125 -22.83 11.77 10.80
N LEU A 126 -21.72 12.30 11.32
CA LEU A 126 -21.76 13.43 12.24
C LEU A 126 -22.42 14.67 11.62
N GLN A 127 -22.18 14.93 10.34
CA GLN A 127 -22.84 16.03 9.63
C GLN A 127 -24.35 15.88 9.47
N LYS A 128 -24.89 14.66 9.57
CA LYS A 128 -26.35 14.40 9.47
C LYS A 128 -27.05 14.48 10.83
N VAL A 129 -26.30 14.29 11.91
CA VAL A 129 -26.82 14.30 13.29
C VAL A 129 -26.75 15.71 13.90
N LYS A 130 -25.83 16.56 13.41
CA LYS A 130 -25.83 18.00 13.66
C LYS A 130 -26.83 18.72 12.76
#